data_AF-A0A095XZN3-F1
#
_entry.id   AF-A0A095XZN3-F1
#
_cell.length_a   1.000
_cell.length_b   1.000
_cell.length_c   1.000
_cell.angle_alpha   90.00
_cell.angle_beta   90.00
_cell.angle_gamma   90.00
#
_symmetry.space_group_name_H-M   'P 1'
#
loop_
_entity.id
_entity.type
_entity.pdbx_description
1 polymer ?
#
loop_
_entity_poly.entity_id
_entity_poly.type
_entity_poly.pdbx_seq_one_letter_code
_entity_poly.pdbx_strand_id
1 'polypeptide(L)'
;MATKREQLPVRIYNATLGSEEFRDFWRAPAGLGNYPEATSSEPVSALLTLDALAARWLAGDYRADNQAFELLLSTIARGDGGALLAALTLQQEVLARADTVLARRGAAGPLCPGGLVPGEVDVLRTVVRKFFVGEVQPWSAAVDRRRQQLLPPLQALEGRLAAALPPNYATWRRQRDTALAAAGAPRQHVEAILKLLADCPGGPGLAPA
;
A
#
# COMPACT_ATOMS: atom_id res chain seq x y z
N MET A 1 40.55 -2.52 13.03
CA MET A 1 39.32 -3.23 13.44
C MET A 1 38.12 -2.30 13.56
N ALA A 2 38.26 -1.05 14.07
CA ALA A 2 37.19 -0.04 14.13
C ALA A 2 36.50 0.21 12.76
N THR A 3 37.28 0.36 11.70
CA THR A 3 36.80 0.66 10.35
C THR A 3 35.87 -0.40 9.75
N LYS A 4 36.06 -1.69 10.06
CA LYS A 4 35.20 -2.77 9.53
C LYS A 4 33.82 -2.78 10.19
N ARG A 5 33.75 -2.47 11.50
CA ARG A 5 32.49 -2.36 12.24
C ARG A 5 31.72 -1.10 11.85
N GLU A 6 32.43 0.02 11.66
CA GLU A 6 31.86 1.27 11.16
C GLU A 6 31.27 1.14 9.75
N GLN A 7 31.90 0.31 8.89
CA GLN A 7 31.41 0.05 7.53
C GLN A 7 30.29 -0.99 7.45
N LEU A 8 30.02 -1.74 8.52
CA LEU A 8 29.10 -2.87 8.46
C LEU A 8 27.66 -2.45 8.06
N PRO A 9 27.05 -1.38 8.62
CA PRO A 9 25.75 -0.92 8.17
C PRO A 9 25.68 -0.60 6.67
N VAL A 10 26.73 0.01 6.12
CA VAL A 10 26.83 0.32 4.68
C VAL A 10 26.93 -0.95 3.84
N ARG A 11 27.67 -1.96 4.30
CA ARG A 11 27.77 -3.26 3.62
C ARG A 11 26.44 -4.00 3.61
N ILE A 12 25.73 -4.02 4.74
CA ILE A 12 24.39 -4.62 4.83
C ILE A 12 23.43 -3.88 3.90
N TYR A 13 23.44 -2.54 3.88
CA TYR A 13 22.63 -1.76 2.96
C TYR A 13 22.90 -2.15 1.50
N ASN A 14 24.16 -2.14 1.06
CA ASN A 14 24.53 -2.45 -0.32
C ASN A 14 24.11 -3.88 -0.73
N ALA A 15 24.17 -4.84 0.20
CA ALA A 15 23.77 -6.22 -0.04
C ALA A 15 22.25 -6.46 0.07
N THR A 16 21.46 -5.46 0.47
CA THR A 16 20.02 -5.60 0.72
C THR A 16 19.23 -4.50 0.02
N LEU A 17 18.92 -3.41 0.71
CA LEU A 17 18.12 -2.29 0.21
C LEU A 17 18.75 -1.58 -1.01
N GLY A 18 20.06 -1.73 -1.20
CA GLY A 18 20.81 -1.23 -2.37
C GLY A 18 20.97 -2.23 -3.50
N SER A 19 20.46 -3.47 -3.37
CA SER A 19 20.66 -4.54 -4.34
C SER A 19 19.70 -4.45 -5.54
N GLU A 20 19.98 -5.23 -6.59
CA GLU A 20 19.10 -5.33 -7.76
C GLU A 20 17.80 -6.06 -7.40
N GLU A 21 17.86 -7.07 -6.54
CA GLU A 21 16.70 -7.83 -6.05
C GLU A 21 15.71 -6.93 -5.32
N PHE A 22 16.21 -6.01 -4.48
CA PHE A 22 15.34 -5.05 -3.82
C PHE A 22 14.73 -4.04 -4.82
N ARG A 23 15.46 -3.68 -5.88
CA ARG A 23 14.90 -2.85 -6.96
C ARG A 23 13.81 -3.61 -7.72
N ASP A 24 14.01 -4.89 -7.99
CA ASP A 24 13.06 -5.75 -8.69
C ASP A 24 11.76 -5.95 -7.92
N PHE A 25 11.85 -6.08 -6.59
CA PHE A 25 10.69 -6.09 -5.71
C PHE A 25 9.76 -4.87 -5.91
N TRP A 26 10.34 -3.70 -6.23
CA TRP A 26 9.59 -2.45 -6.47
C TRP A 26 9.29 -2.18 -7.94
N ARG A 27 9.67 -3.07 -8.85
CA ARG A 27 9.43 -2.91 -10.28
C ARG A 27 7.94 -3.04 -10.57
N ALA A 28 7.37 -2.02 -11.19
CA ALA A 28 5.96 -2.04 -11.58
C ALA A 28 5.70 -3.16 -12.60
N PRO A 29 4.65 -3.99 -12.42
CA PRO A 29 4.26 -4.98 -13.42
C PRO A 29 3.61 -4.29 -14.63
N ALA A 30 3.55 -4.98 -15.76
CA ALA A 30 2.85 -4.48 -16.96
C ALA A 30 1.34 -4.32 -16.74
N GLY A 31 0.77 -5.05 -15.79
CA GLY A 31 -0.63 -4.96 -15.37
C GLY A 31 -0.85 -5.66 -14.04
N LEU A 32 -1.97 -5.35 -13.38
CA LEU A 32 -2.29 -5.90 -12.05
C LEU A 32 -2.89 -7.31 -12.11
N GLY A 33 -3.51 -7.71 -13.22
CA GLY A 33 -4.14 -9.03 -13.33
C GLY A 33 -5.14 -9.29 -12.21
N ASN A 34 -4.94 -10.37 -11.44
CA ASN A 34 -5.75 -10.75 -10.27
C ASN A 34 -5.17 -10.25 -8.93
N TYR A 35 -4.24 -9.30 -8.95
CA TYR A 35 -3.71 -8.70 -7.72
C TYR A 35 -4.82 -8.01 -6.92
N PRO A 36 -4.90 -8.16 -5.58
CA PRO A 36 -3.94 -8.84 -4.68
C PRO A 36 -4.29 -10.31 -4.33
N GLU A 37 -5.23 -10.96 -5.03
CA GLU A 37 -5.77 -12.27 -4.64
C GLU A 37 -4.74 -13.41 -4.70
N ALA A 38 -3.78 -13.33 -5.63
CA ALA A 38 -2.74 -14.35 -5.83
C ALA A 38 -1.36 -13.90 -5.28
N THR A 39 -1.32 -13.43 -4.04
CA THR A 39 -0.06 -13.04 -3.38
C THR A 39 0.51 -14.16 -2.50
N SER A 40 1.84 -14.31 -2.49
CA SER A 40 2.56 -15.26 -1.62
C SER A 40 2.91 -14.62 -0.28
N SER A 41 2.97 -15.43 0.80
CA SER A 41 3.51 -15.00 2.10
C SER A 41 5.04 -15.00 2.12
N GLU A 42 5.70 -15.66 1.14
CA GLU A 42 7.15 -15.82 1.11
C GLU A 42 7.93 -14.49 1.13
N PRO A 43 7.56 -13.43 0.37
CA PRO A 43 8.28 -12.16 0.43
C PRO A 43 8.20 -11.50 1.82
N VAL A 44 7.08 -11.66 2.53
CA VAL A 44 6.91 -11.13 3.90
C VAL A 44 7.86 -11.86 4.85
N SER A 45 7.87 -13.20 4.80
CA SER A 45 8.76 -14.03 5.60
C SER A 45 10.24 -13.78 5.28
N ALA A 46 10.56 -13.54 4.00
CA ALA A 46 11.91 -13.23 3.57
C ALA A 46 12.37 -11.86 4.10
N LEU A 47 11.53 -10.83 4.05
CA LEU A 47 11.81 -9.51 4.65
C LEU A 47 12.01 -9.60 6.17
N LEU A 48 11.16 -10.35 6.87
CA LEU A 48 11.30 -10.60 8.32
C LEU A 48 12.63 -11.28 8.65
N THR A 49 12.99 -12.30 7.86
CA THR A 49 14.25 -13.02 8.05
C THR A 49 15.45 -12.12 7.75
N LEU A 50 15.37 -11.31 6.70
CA LEU A 50 16.40 -10.35 6.32
C LEU A 50 16.63 -9.29 7.41
N ASP A 51 15.55 -8.76 8.00
CA ASP A 51 15.62 -7.85 9.16
C ASP A 51 16.32 -8.51 10.36
N ALA A 52 15.96 -9.76 10.67
CA ALA A 52 16.57 -10.52 11.76
C ALA A 52 18.07 -10.79 11.53
N LEU A 53 18.48 -11.09 10.29
CA LEU A 53 19.88 -11.25 9.91
C LEU A 53 20.64 -9.93 10.10
N ALA A 54 20.09 -8.81 9.61
CA ALA A 54 20.69 -7.49 9.78
C ALA A 54 20.86 -7.14 11.26
N ALA A 55 19.84 -7.38 12.08
CA ALA A 55 19.90 -7.16 13.53
C ALA A 55 21.02 -7.98 14.19
N ARG A 56 21.12 -9.26 13.85
CA ARG A 56 22.12 -10.18 14.39
C ARG A 56 23.55 -9.76 14.03
N TRP A 57 23.78 -9.41 12.76
CA TRP A 57 25.09 -8.95 12.30
C TRP A 57 25.50 -7.64 12.97
N LEU A 58 24.58 -6.68 13.12
CA LEU A 58 24.83 -5.41 13.81
C LEU A 58 25.12 -5.60 15.30
N ALA A 59 24.55 -6.64 15.93
CA ALA A 59 24.83 -7.03 17.32
C ALA A 59 26.16 -7.77 17.51
N GLY A 60 26.89 -8.09 16.43
CA GLY A 60 28.21 -8.69 16.48
C GLY A 60 28.27 -10.20 16.24
N ASP A 61 27.13 -10.86 15.99
CA ASP A 61 27.10 -12.25 15.54
C ASP A 61 27.14 -12.31 14.02
N TYR A 62 28.34 -12.46 13.48
CA TYR A 62 28.64 -12.40 12.04
C TYR A 62 28.47 -13.74 11.31
N ARG A 63 27.87 -14.77 11.95
CA ARG A 63 27.58 -16.02 11.25
C ARG A 63 26.66 -15.73 10.06
N ALA A 64 27.03 -16.24 8.90
CA ALA A 64 26.30 -16.05 7.67
C ALA A 64 26.33 -17.34 6.85
N ASP A 65 25.20 -17.63 6.21
CA ASP A 65 25.08 -18.63 5.17
C ASP A 65 24.77 -17.86 3.89
N ASN A 66 25.76 -17.76 3.00
CA ASN A 66 25.63 -16.98 1.77
C ASN A 66 24.56 -17.57 0.86
N GLN A 67 24.44 -18.90 0.78
CA GLN A 67 23.43 -19.53 -0.08
C GLN A 67 22.03 -19.22 0.43
N ALA A 68 21.81 -19.36 1.74
CA ALA A 68 20.52 -19.02 2.34
C ALA A 68 20.18 -17.52 2.14
N PHE A 69 21.18 -16.64 2.26
CA PHE A 69 21.01 -15.21 2.03
C PHE A 69 20.62 -14.87 0.59
N GLU A 70 21.30 -15.43 -0.41
CA GLU A 70 20.95 -15.22 -1.82
C GLU A 70 19.53 -15.74 -2.15
N LEU A 71 19.11 -16.86 -1.55
CA LEU A 71 17.74 -17.37 -1.69
C LEU A 71 16.69 -16.42 -1.09
N LEU A 72 17.00 -15.75 0.02
CA LEU A 72 16.14 -14.72 0.60
C LEU A 72 16.00 -13.51 -0.35
N LEU A 73 17.11 -13.02 -0.89
CA LEU A 73 17.09 -11.91 -1.85
C LEU A 73 16.31 -12.29 -3.11
N SER A 74 16.52 -13.49 -3.64
CA SER A 74 15.76 -14.00 -4.79
C SER A 74 14.25 -14.09 -4.52
N THR A 75 13.86 -14.48 -3.31
CA THR A 75 12.46 -14.47 -2.87
C THR A 75 11.89 -13.05 -2.80
N ILE A 76 12.66 -12.09 -2.30
CA ILE A 76 12.27 -10.67 -2.26
C ILE A 76 12.11 -10.11 -3.67
N ALA A 77 13.05 -10.41 -4.59
CA ALA A 77 12.98 -9.95 -5.99
C ALA A 77 11.69 -10.34 -6.70
N ARG A 78 11.14 -11.53 -6.38
CA ARG A 78 9.87 -12.03 -6.94
C ARG A 78 8.63 -11.53 -6.19
N GLY A 79 8.81 -10.73 -5.15
CA GLY A 79 7.70 -10.15 -4.41
C GLY A 79 6.97 -9.07 -5.18
N ASP A 80 5.90 -8.56 -4.57
CA ASP A 80 4.84 -7.79 -5.22
C ASP A 80 4.82 -6.31 -4.81
N GLY A 81 5.93 -5.74 -4.34
CA GLY A 81 6.00 -4.34 -3.90
C GLY A 81 5.62 -3.35 -5.01
N GLY A 82 6.09 -3.58 -6.24
CA GLY A 82 5.72 -2.77 -7.39
C GLY A 82 4.24 -2.88 -7.78
N ALA A 83 3.65 -4.09 -7.66
CA ALA A 83 2.23 -4.30 -7.87
C ALA A 83 1.38 -3.59 -6.80
N LEU A 84 1.83 -3.62 -5.54
CA LEU A 84 1.19 -2.89 -4.45
C LEU A 84 1.13 -1.38 -4.72
N LEU A 85 2.25 -0.77 -5.14
CA LEU A 85 2.27 0.66 -5.50
C LEU A 85 1.35 0.98 -6.67
N ALA A 86 1.37 0.15 -7.72
CA ALA A 86 0.52 0.33 -8.88
C ALA A 86 -0.97 0.21 -8.51
N ALA A 87 -1.35 -0.76 -7.67
CA ALA A 87 -2.71 -0.93 -7.20
C ALA A 87 -3.21 0.26 -6.37
N LEU A 88 -2.40 0.73 -5.44
CA LEU A 88 -2.73 1.89 -4.60
C LEU A 88 -2.85 3.18 -5.42
N THR A 89 -1.98 3.35 -6.43
CA THR A 89 -2.06 4.49 -7.36
C THR A 89 -3.35 4.45 -8.18
N LEU A 90 -3.67 3.29 -8.78
CA LEU A 90 -4.91 3.09 -9.53
C LEU A 90 -6.14 3.38 -8.68
N GLN A 91 -6.17 2.86 -7.45
CA GLN A 91 -7.25 3.08 -6.49
C GLN A 91 -7.46 4.58 -6.22
N GLN A 92 -6.38 5.31 -5.91
CA GLN A 92 -6.45 6.73 -5.64
C GLN A 92 -6.93 7.51 -6.86
N GLU A 93 -6.41 7.23 -8.05
CA GLU A 93 -6.80 7.94 -9.27
C GLU A 93 -8.28 7.74 -9.61
N VAL A 94 -8.77 6.50 -9.55
CA VAL A 94 -10.16 6.18 -9.88
C VAL A 94 -11.13 6.78 -8.86
N LEU A 95 -10.83 6.64 -7.56
CA LEU A 95 -11.69 7.18 -6.51
C LEU A 95 -11.68 8.71 -6.49
N ALA A 96 -10.53 9.36 -6.72
CA ALA A 96 -10.47 10.81 -6.82
C ALA A 96 -11.31 11.36 -8.00
N ARG A 97 -11.36 10.63 -9.12
CA ARG A 97 -12.26 10.99 -10.25
C ARG A 97 -13.73 10.82 -9.86
N ALA A 98 -14.07 9.74 -9.17
CA ALA A 98 -15.43 9.53 -8.66
C ALA A 98 -15.84 10.63 -7.67
N ASP A 99 -14.95 11.01 -6.75
CA ASP A 99 -15.18 12.10 -5.79
C ASP A 99 -15.39 13.45 -6.48
N THR A 100 -14.71 13.69 -7.60
CA THR A 100 -14.94 14.90 -8.42
C THR A 100 -16.37 14.93 -8.98
N VAL A 101 -16.93 13.78 -9.38
CA VAL A 101 -18.33 13.69 -9.85
C VAL A 101 -19.30 13.98 -8.70
N LEU A 102 -19.07 13.41 -7.52
CA LEU A 102 -19.88 13.65 -6.32
C LEU A 102 -19.83 15.13 -5.91
N ALA A 103 -18.65 15.74 -5.92
CA ALA A 103 -18.45 17.14 -5.59
C ALA A 103 -19.18 18.08 -6.57
N ARG A 104 -19.11 17.79 -7.88
CA ARG A 104 -19.86 18.56 -8.89
C ARG A 104 -21.36 18.44 -8.70
N ARG A 105 -21.87 17.25 -8.38
CA ARG A 105 -23.31 17.07 -8.09
C ARG A 105 -23.73 17.83 -6.83
N GLY A 106 -22.91 17.80 -5.77
CA GLY A 106 -23.19 18.54 -4.53
C GLY A 106 -23.19 20.06 -4.74
N ALA A 107 -22.33 20.57 -5.63
CA ALA A 107 -22.29 22.00 -5.98
C ALA A 107 -23.55 22.48 -6.72
N ALA A 108 -24.31 21.58 -7.36
CA ALA A 108 -25.57 21.90 -8.02
C ALA A 108 -26.77 22.02 -7.05
N GLY A 109 -26.53 21.86 -5.74
CA GLY A 109 -27.56 21.90 -4.69
C GLY A 109 -27.81 20.54 -4.04
N PRO A 110 -28.62 20.51 -2.95
CA PRO A 110 -28.87 19.29 -2.19
C PRO A 110 -29.48 18.20 -3.08
N LEU A 111 -29.07 16.95 -2.85
CA LEU A 111 -29.60 15.81 -3.60
C LEU A 111 -31.08 15.54 -3.25
N CYS A 112 -31.48 15.86 -2.02
CA CYS A 112 -32.84 15.70 -1.50
C CYS A 112 -33.42 17.04 -1.02
N PRO A 113 -33.81 17.95 -1.93
CA PRO A 113 -34.37 19.23 -1.55
C PRO A 113 -35.66 19.04 -0.73
N GLY A 114 -35.73 19.68 0.44
CA GLY A 114 -36.87 19.54 1.35
C GLY A 114 -37.08 18.12 1.91
N GLY A 115 -36.06 17.26 1.86
CA GLY A 115 -36.16 15.87 2.30
C GLY A 115 -36.93 14.95 1.35
N LEU A 116 -37.32 15.42 0.16
CA LEU A 116 -37.87 14.56 -0.88
C LEU A 116 -36.75 13.70 -1.47
N VAL A 117 -37.00 12.42 -1.72
CA VAL A 117 -36.03 11.47 -2.28
C VAL A 117 -36.32 11.28 -3.77
N PRO A 118 -35.56 11.89 -4.69
CA PRO A 118 -35.68 11.61 -6.11
C PRO A 118 -35.21 10.19 -6.43
N GLY A 119 -35.69 9.61 -7.53
CA GLY A 119 -35.24 8.28 -7.98
C GLY A 119 -33.72 8.19 -8.22
N GLU A 120 -33.04 9.30 -8.50
CA GLU A 120 -31.58 9.39 -8.60
C GLU A 120 -30.84 8.94 -7.32
N VAL A 121 -31.46 9.14 -6.15
CA VAL A 121 -30.89 8.71 -4.86
C VAL A 121 -30.89 7.19 -4.75
N ASP A 122 -31.95 6.53 -5.20
CA ASP A 122 -32.03 5.07 -5.18
C ASP A 122 -31.07 4.44 -6.18
N VAL A 123 -30.87 5.09 -7.34
CA VAL A 123 -29.82 4.71 -8.29
C VAL A 123 -28.44 4.82 -7.63
N LEU A 124 -28.12 5.96 -7.01
CA LEU A 124 -26.84 6.16 -6.32
C LEU A 124 -26.61 5.11 -5.23
N ARG A 125 -27.58 4.89 -4.33
CA ARG A 125 -27.51 3.88 -3.27
C ARG A 125 -27.29 2.48 -3.84
N THR A 126 -27.99 2.14 -4.92
CA THR A 126 -27.84 0.83 -5.58
C THR A 126 -26.46 0.65 -6.18
N VAL A 127 -25.93 1.66 -6.88
CA VAL A 127 -24.59 1.64 -7.46
C VAL A 127 -23.52 1.50 -6.37
N VAL A 128 -23.63 2.30 -5.30
CA VAL A 128 -22.70 2.25 -4.16
C VAL A 128 -22.73 0.88 -3.50
N ARG A 129 -23.92 0.34 -3.19
CA ARG A 129 -24.03 -0.98 -2.56
C ARG A 129 -23.50 -2.09 -3.46
N LYS A 130 -23.88 -2.10 -4.74
CA LYS A 130 -23.53 -3.20 -5.65
C LYS A 130 -22.05 -3.18 -6.02
N PHE A 131 -21.54 -2.04 -6.49
CA PHE A 131 -20.20 -1.96 -7.06
C PHE A 131 -19.16 -1.53 -6.02
N PHE A 132 -19.44 -0.47 -5.24
CA PHE A 132 -18.45 0.00 -4.28
C PHE A 132 -18.32 -0.94 -3.09
N VAL A 133 -19.40 -1.20 -2.36
CA VAL A 133 -19.40 -2.09 -1.18
C VAL A 133 -19.18 -3.55 -1.59
N GLY A 134 -19.78 -3.99 -2.72
CA GLY A 134 -19.68 -5.37 -3.17
C GLY A 134 -18.34 -5.76 -3.79
N GLU A 135 -17.63 -4.83 -4.44
CA GLU A 135 -16.45 -5.17 -5.25
C GLU A 135 -15.23 -4.29 -4.89
N VAL A 136 -15.36 -2.96 -5.03
CA VAL A 136 -14.23 -2.03 -4.88
C VAL A 136 -13.68 -2.00 -3.46
N GLN A 137 -14.54 -1.94 -2.45
CA GLN A 137 -14.13 -1.86 -1.04
C GLN A 137 -13.45 -3.16 -0.57
N PRO A 138 -13.96 -4.37 -0.85
CA PRO A 138 -13.26 -5.62 -0.56
C PRO A 138 -11.89 -5.72 -1.22
N TRP A 139 -11.79 -5.36 -2.51
CA TRP A 139 -10.51 -5.32 -3.22
C TRP A 139 -9.54 -4.32 -2.58
N SER A 140 -10.01 -3.10 -2.30
CA SER A 140 -9.21 -2.06 -1.64
C SER A 140 -8.70 -2.48 -0.25
N ALA A 141 -9.57 -3.16 0.51
CA ALA A 141 -9.20 -3.70 1.81
C ALA A 141 -8.16 -4.82 1.70
N ALA A 142 -8.22 -5.65 0.65
CA ALA A 142 -7.18 -6.65 0.39
C ALA A 142 -5.83 -6.01 0.03
N VAL A 143 -5.82 -4.94 -0.77
CA VAL A 143 -4.62 -4.17 -1.10
C VAL A 143 -4.00 -3.56 0.16
N ASP A 144 -4.82 -2.93 1.03
CA ASP A 144 -4.30 -2.36 2.28
C ASP A 144 -3.80 -3.44 3.25
N ARG A 145 -4.49 -4.59 3.36
CA ARG A 145 -3.98 -5.73 4.14
C ARG A 145 -2.61 -6.16 3.64
N ARG A 146 -2.40 -6.24 2.32
CA ARG A 146 -1.10 -6.60 1.75
C ARG A 146 -0.03 -5.56 2.08
N ARG A 147 -0.37 -4.27 2.02
CA ARG A 147 0.51 -3.18 2.49
C ARG A 147 0.94 -3.38 3.94
N GLN A 148 -0.01 -3.67 4.82
CA GLN A 148 0.25 -3.88 6.25
C GLN A 148 1.09 -5.13 6.54
N GLN A 149 1.11 -6.12 5.64
CA GLN A 149 2.00 -7.28 5.75
C GLN A 149 3.43 -6.95 5.32
N LEU A 150 3.61 -6.22 4.21
CA LEU A 150 4.93 -5.98 3.63
C LEU A 150 5.69 -4.84 4.31
N LEU A 151 5.01 -3.76 4.72
CA LEU A 151 5.70 -2.56 5.19
C LEU A 151 6.39 -2.69 6.55
N PRO A 152 5.79 -3.30 7.60
CA PRO A 152 6.42 -3.35 8.90
C PRO A 152 7.83 -3.99 8.91
N PRO A 153 8.07 -5.19 8.31
CA PRO A 153 9.41 -5.76 8.29
C PRO A 153 10.38 -4.94 7.44
N LEU A 154 9.92 -4.33 6.36
CA LEU A 154 10.74 -3.45 5.55
C LEU A 154 11.16 -2.18 6.31
N GLN A 155 10.22 -1.53 6.98
CA GLN A 155 10.47 -0.31 7.76
C GLN A 155 11.39 -0.61 8.96
N ALA A 156 11.29 -1.80 9.55
CA ALA A 156 12.23 -2.26 10.56
C ALA A 156 13.66 -2.34 10.00
N LEU A 157 13.84 -2.97 8.84
CA LEU A 157 15.15 -3.07 8.18
C LEU A 157 15.71 -1.68 7.81
N GLU A 158 14.89 -0.82 7.22
CA GLU A 158 15.25 0.57 6.91
C GLU A 158 15.61 1.37 8.17
N GLY A 159 14.91 1.15 9.27
CA GLY A 159 15.17 1.78 10.56
C GLY A 159 16.51 1.36 11.15
N ARG A 160 16.85 0.07 11.10
CA ARG A 160 18.16 -0.45 11.54
C ARG A 160 19.31 0.11 10.72
N LEU A 161 19.07 0.34 9.44
CA LEU A 161 20.07 0.85 8.50
C LEU A 161 20.01 2.37 8.32
N ALA A 162 19.23 3.11 9.13
CA ALA A 162 18.96 4.53 8.94
C ALA A 162 20.22 5.39 8.78
N ALA A 163 21.26 5.12 9.57
CA ALA A 163 22.54 5.84 9.51
C ALA A 163 23.37 5.56 8.23
N ALA A 164 23.03 4.50 7.49
CA ALA A 164 23.71 4.07 6.27
C ALA A 164 22.90 4.34 5.00
N LEU A 165 21.67 4.86 5.11
CA LEU A 165 20.82 5.12 3.95
C LEU A 165 21.36 6.31 3.14
N PRO A 166 21.65 6.12 1.84
CA PRO A 166 22.06 7.22 0.97
C PRO A 166 20.93 8.25 0.73
N PRO A 167 21.27 9.52 0.40
CA PRO A 167 20.26 10.57 0.19
C PRO A 167 19.24 10.28 -0.93
N ASN A 168 19.66 9.60 -2.00
CA ASN A 168 18.78 9.19 -3.10
C ASN A 168 17.78 8.12 -2.62
N TYR A 169 18.22 7.14 -1.83
CA TYR A 169 17.34 6.14 -1.23
C TYR A 169 16.32 6.80 -0.30
N ALA A 170 16.76 7.72 0.57
CA ALA A 170 15.85 8.45 1.46
C ALA A 170 14.79 9.26 0.70
N THR A 171 15.17 9.84 -0.44
CA THR A 171 14.25 10.58 -1.33
C THR A 171 13.24 9.66 -1.98
N TRP A 172 13.70 8.55 -2.58
CA TRP A 172 12.83 7.54 -3.15
C TRP A 172 11.88 6.94 -2.10
N ARG A 173 12.36 6.65 -0.89
CA ARG A 173 11.54 6.15 0.23
C ARG A 173 10.39 7.12 0.54
N ARG A 174 10.65 8.42 0.63
CA ARG A 174 9.58 9.42 0.88
C ARG A 174 8.53 9.43 -0.24
N GLN A 175 8.96 9.31 -1.50
CA GLN A 175 8.04 9.24 -2.64
C GLN A 175 7.19 7.97 -2.60
N ARG A 176 7.82 6.82 -2.34
CA ARG A 176 7.14 5.54 -2.13
C ARG A 176 6.11 5.63 -1.00
N ASP A 177 6.51 6.14 0.16
CA ASP A 177 5.62 6.23 1.34
C ASP A 177 4.46 7.20 1.11
N THR A 178 4.66 8.25 0.31
CA THR A 178 3.58 9.13 -0.16
C THR A 178 2.58 8.38 -1.04
N ALA A 179 3.07 7.57 -1.99
CA ALA A 179 2.20 6.73 -2.82
C ALA A 179 1.48 5.66 -1.99
N LEU A 180 2.14 5.09 -0.97
CA LEU A 180 1.54 4.10 -0.08
C LEU A 180 0.42 4.68 0.80
N ALA A 181 0.42 6.00 1.05
CA ALA A 181 -0.64 6.68 1.79
C ALA A 181 -1.99 6.72 1.03
N ALA A 182 -1.99 6.43 -0.27
CA ALA A 182 -3.18 6.23 -1.11
C ALA A 182 -4.16 5.16 -0.57
N ALA A 183 -3.71 4.32 0.38
CA ALA A 183 -4.57 3.36 1.08
C ALA A 183 -5.77 4.01 1.77
N GLY A 184 -5.72 5.32 2.07
CA GLY A 184 -6.84 6.07 2.65
C GLY A 184 -7.96 6.46 1.66
N ALA A 185 -7.76 6.32 0.35
CA ALA A 185 -8.71 6.79 -0.67
C ALA A 185 -10.13 6.18 -0.56
N PRO A 186 -10.33 4.88 -0.25
CA PRO A 186 -11.67 4.30 -0.10
C PRO A 186 -12.46 4.94 1.05
N ARG A 187 -11.77 5.28 2.14
CA ARG A 187 -12.40 5.98 3.27
C ARG A 187 -12.83 7.39 2.86
N GLN A 188 -11.98 8.13 2.15
CA GLN A 188 -12.29 9.47 1.65
C GLN A 188 -13.51 9.43 0.70
N HIS A 189 -13.57 8.41 -0.16
CA HIS A 189 -14.71 8.21 -1.06
C HIS A 189 -16.03 7.97 -0.30
N VAL A 190 -16.00 7.13 0.75
CA VAL A 190 -17.16 6.92 1.62
C VAL A 190 -17.59 8.25 2.26
N GLU A 191 -16.65 9.03 2.79
CA GLU A 191 -16.94 10.35 3.36
C GLU A 191 -17.58 11.30 2.33
N ALA A 192 -17.14 11.27 1.07
CA ALA A 192 -17.73 12.05 -0.02
C ALA A 192 -19.18 11.62 -0.34
N ILE A 193 -19.44 10.30 -0.40
CA ILE A 193 -20.81 9.76 -0.58
C ILE A 193 -21.71 10.18 0.58
N LEU A 194 -21.25 10.01 1.82
CA LEU A 194 -21.99 10.38 3.02
C LEU A 194 -22.35 11.86 3.02
N LYS A 195 -21.40 12.72 2.65
CA LYS A 195 -21.61 14.16 2.53
C LYS A 195 -22.69 14.50 1.50
N LEU A 196 -22.69 13.84 0.35
CA LEU A 196 -23.69 14.07 -0.69
C LEU A 196 -25.10 13.65 -0.25
N LEU A 197 -25.20 12.62 0.58
CA LEU A 197 -26.45 12.05 1.08
C LEU A 197 -26.92 12.65 2.41
N ALA A 198 -26.21 13.64 2.97
CA ALA A 198 -26.47 14.15 4.32
C ALA A 198 -27.90 14.66 4.52
N ASP A 199 -28.49 15.27 3.49
CA ASP A 199 -29.85 15.84 3.53
C ASP A 199 -30.95 14.83 3.11
N CYS A 200 -30.58 13.59 2.81
CA CYS A 200 -31.50 12.57 2.32
C CYS A 200 -32.05 11.67 3.45
N PRO A 201 -33.38 11.52 3.61
CA PRO A 201 -33.95 10.56 4.55
C PRO A 201 -33.55 9.12 4.24
N GLY A 202 -33.42 8.30 5.29
CA GLY A 202 -33.01 6.88 5.15
C GLY A 202 -31.50 6.67 5.05
N GLY A 203 -30.69 7.73 5.17
CA GLY A 203 -29.24 7.64 5.23
C GLY A 203 -28.60 7.06 3.96
N PRO A 204 -27.34 6.63 4.03
CA PRO A 204 -26.55 6.29 2.85
C PRO A 204 -26.79 4.87 2.31
N GLY A 205 -27.52 4.01 3.03
CA GLY A 205 -27.75 2.62 2.61
C GLY A 205 -26.48 1.77 2.50
N LEU A 206 -25.40 2.16 3.19
CA LEU A 206 -24.08 1.51 3.17
C LEU A 206 -24.01 0.23 4.02
N ALA A 207 -25.04 -0.07 4.81
CA ALA A 207 -25.12 -1.34 5.52
C ALA A 207 -25.66 -2.44 4.58
N PRO A 208 -25.08 -3.65 4.60
CA PRO A 208 -25.71 -4.79 3.95
C PRO A 208 -27.07 -5.06 4.61
N ALA A 209 -28.04 -5.45 3.79
CA ALA A 209 -29.30 -6.04 4.28
C ALA A 209 -29.02 -7.43 4.85
#